data_AF-A0A5N6J6S1-F1
#
_entry.id   AF-A0A5N6J6S1-F1
#
_cell.length_a   1.000
_cell.length_b   1.000
_cell.length_c   1.000
_cell.angle_alpha   90.00
_cell.angle_beta   90.00
_cell.angle_gamma   90.00
#
_symmetry.space_group_name_H-M   'P 1'
#
loop_
_entity.id
_entity.type
_entity.pdbx_description
1 polymer ?
#
loop_
_entity_poly.entity_id
_entity_poly.type
_entity_poly.pdbx_seq_one_letter_code
_entity_poly.pdbx_strand_id
1 'polypeptide(L)'
;MRASSLSLLVAIAPTALGCTFGFTADHYFGSWGGGNSVRCTAVIWESDSPDFKNEKSDAAVDLGCSGGCQNLEYKGKTYEFCYDSASNNEFSGEATIRRVDGGVKVNIVPDGEKEKWRFVGGISSIEGTRQYRSNIGCPSA
;
A
#
# COMPACT_ATOMS: atom_id res chain seq x y z
N MET A 1 19.70 28.92 49.54
CA MET A 1 18.72 27.96 48.99
C MET A 1 18.90 27.92 47.48
N ARG A 2 19.50 26.87 46.94
CA ARG A 2 19.71 26.71 45.48
C ARG A 2 18.49 25.95 44.94
N ALA A 3 17.64 26.62 44.19
CA ALA A 3 16.56 25.98 43.46
C ALA A 3 17.17 25.24 42.26
N SER A 4 17.25 23.92 42.34
CA SER A 4 17.57 23.07 41.20
C SER A 4 16.31 22.96 40.34
N SER A 5 16.25 23.75 39.27
CA SER A 5 15.22 23.63 38.24
C SER A 5 15.42 22.32 37.48
N LEU A 6 14.58 21.32 37.75
CA LEU A 6 14.45 20.14 36.92
C LEU A 6 13.78 20.54 35.60
N SER A 7 14.58 20.67 34.55
CA SER A 7 14.07 20.75 33.18
C SER A 7 13.40 19.42 32.82
N LEU A 8 12.06 19.39 32.82
CA LEU A 8 11.29 18.31 32.20
C LEU A 8 11.55 18.36 30.68
N LEU A 9 12.41 17.46 30.19
CA LEU A 9 12.42 17.09 28.78
C LEU A 9 11.12 16.35 28.48
N VAL A 10 10.14 17.07 27.97
CA VAL A 10 8.98 16.45 27.31
C VAL A 10 9.54 15.85 26.02
N ALA A 11 9.86 14.55 26.07
CA ALA A 11 10.10 13.78 24.86
C ALA A 11 8.78 13.80 24.06
N ILE A 12 8.73 14.66 23.05
CA ILE A 12 7.72 14.60 22.00
C ILE A 12 8.03 13.30 21.27
N ALA A 13 7.42 12.19 21.71
CA ALA A 13 7.44 10.97 20.93
C ALA A 13 6.87 11.35 19.57
N PRO A 14 7.59 11.16 18.45
CA PRO A 14 6.98 11.31 17.15
C PRO A 14 5.76 10.40 17.17
N THR A 15 4.57 10.97 17.02
CA THR A 15 3.36 10.19 16.75
C THR A 15 3.74 9.29 15.60
N ALA A 16 3.89 8.00 15.86
CA ALA A 16 4.25 7.05 14.82
C ALA A 16 3.20 7.24 13.73
N LEU A 17 3.61 7.80 12.60
CA LEU A 17 2.78 7.85 11.41
C LEU A 17 2.40 6.39 11.16
N GLY A 18 1.10 6.08 11.09
CA GLY A 18 0.69 4.78 10.63
C GLY A 18 0.77 4.75 9.11
N CYS A 19 0.92 3.55 8.60
CA CYS A 19 1.13 3.25 7.19
C CYS A 19 -0.12 2.57 6.65
N THR A 20 -0.40 2.88 5.40
CA THR A 20 -1.37 2.17 4.59
C THR A 20 -0.64 1.22 3.66
N PHE A 21 -1.00 -0.05 3.73
CA PHE A 21 -0.48 -1.08 2.85
C PHE A 21 -1.60 -1.58 1.95
N GLY A 22 -1.31 -1.83 0.68
CA GLY A 22 -2.36 -2.27 -0.22
C GLY A 22 -1.88 -2.94 -1.49
N PHE A 23 -2.87 -3.33 -2.26
CA PHE A 23 -2.76 -3.93 -3.58
C PHE A 23 -3.61 -3.10 -4.56
N THR A 24 -3.07 -2.77 -5.74
CA THR A 24 -3.82 -2.16 -6.84
C THR A 24 -3.88 -3.11 -8.02
N ALA A 25 -5.04 -3.23 -8.66
CA ALA A 25 -5.22 -3.92 -9.92
C ALA A 25 -5.77 -2.89 -10.92
N ASP A 26 -4.92 -2.46 -11.84
CA ASP A 26 -5.15 -1.32 -12.71
C ASP A 26 -5.17 -1.77 -14.18
N HIS A 27 -6.19 -1.35 -14.90
CA HIS A 27 -6.45 -1.71 -16.28
C HIS A 27 -6.28 -0.49 -17.15
N TYR A 28 -5.31 -0.54 -18.05
CA TYR A 28 -5.02 0.52 -19.00
C TYR A 28 -5.73 0.22 -20.32
N PHE A 29 -6.57 1.15 -20.73
CA PHE A 29 -7.21 1.17 -22.04
C PHE A 29 -6.59 2.27 -22.89
N GLY A 30 -5.79 1.91 -23.88
CA GLY A 30 -5.38 2.86 -24.92
C GLY A 30 -6.45 3.00 -25.99
N SER A 31 -6.67 4.23 -26.47
CA SER A 31 -7.50 4.46 -27.65
C SER A 31 -6.70 4.14 -28.93
N TRP A 32 -7.39 3.73 -30.00
CA TRP A 32 -6.82 3.40 -31.33
C TRP A 32 -6.07 2.06 -31.44
N GLY A 33 -6.51 1.02 -30.73
CA GLY A 33 -5.95 -0.33 -30.86
C GLY A 33 -4.60 -0.54 -30.19
N GLY A 34 -4.10 0.47 -29.46
CA GLY A 34 -2.85 0.41 -28.72
C GLY A 34 -3.07 -0.01 -27.27
N GLY A 35 -2.95 -1.32 -26.99
CA GLY A 35 -2.71 -1.85 -25.64
C GLY A 35 -3.94 -1.93 -24.73
N ASN A 36 -4.31 -3.17 -24.42
CA ASN A 36 -5.14 -3.54 -23.28
C ASN A 36 -4.22 -4.29 -22.32
N SER A 37 -3.90 -3.71 -21.17
CA SER A 37 -3.04 -4.34 -20.17
C SER A 37 -3.58 -4.19 -18.76
N VAL A 38 -3.33 -5.21 -17.95
CA VAL A 38 -3.64 -5.23 -16.52
C VAL A 38 -2.33 -5.23 -15.77
N ARG A 39 -2.24 -4.40 -14.74
CA ARG A 39 -1.09 -4.32 -13.83
C ARG A 39 -1.57 -4.55 -12.41
N CYS A 40 -0.85 -5.38 -11.67
CA CYS A 40 -1.13 -5.65 -10.28
C CYS A 40 0.09 -5.26 -9.45
N THR A 41 -0.10 -4.39 -8.46
CA THR A 41 0.99 -3.73 -7.74
C THR A 41 0.75 -3.84 -6.24
N ALA A 42 1.79 -4.15 -5.45
CA ALA A 42 1.79 -3.94 -4.01
C ALA A 42 2.37 -2.57 -3.70
N VAL A 43 1.79 -1.88 -2.71
CA VAL A 43 2.03 -0.46 -2.47
C VAL A 43 2.05 -0.16 -0.97
N ILE A 44 2.88 0.81 -0.59
CA ILE A 44 3.02 1.34 0.77
C ILE A 44 2.86 2.86 0.71
N TRP A 45 2.02 3.40 1.60
CA TRP A 45 1.94 4.83 1.90
C TRP A 45 2.29 5.05 3.36
N GLU A 46 3.11 6.05 3.64
CA GLU A 46 3.44 6.53 4.98
C GLU A 46 2.36 7.48 5.52
N SER A 47 1.11 7.03 5.46
CA SER A 47 -0.07 7.76 5.87
C SER A 47 -1.16 6.77 6.27
N ASP A 48 -1.93 7.09 7.31
CA ASP A 48 -3.13 6.34 7.70
C ASP A 48 -4.36 6.69 6.86
N SER A 49 -4.32 7.83 6.17
CA SER A 49 -5.40 8.33 5.35
C SER A 49 -4.83 8.93 4.06
N PRO A 50 -4.16 8.13 3.21
CA PRO A 50 -3.56 8.61 1.99
C PRO A 50 -4.63 9.22 1.07
N ASP A 51 -4.33 10.39 0.49
CA ASP A 51 -5.17 10.94 -0.58
C ASP A 51 -4.83 10.23 -1.87
N PHE A 52 -5.44 9.08 -2.09
CA PHE A 52 -5.18 8.21 -3.21
C PHE A 52 -5.29 8.83 -4.61
N LYS A 53 -5.89 10.02 -4.76
CA LYS A 53 -5.99 10.73 -6.04
C LYS A 53 -4.80 11.66 -6.27
N ASN A 54 -4.25 12.21 -5.19
CA ASN A 54 -3.23 13.26 -5.25
C ASN A 54 -1.87 12.81 -4.69
N GLU A 55 -1.85 11.75 -3.90
CA GLU A 55 -0.69 11.21 -3.18
C GLU A 55 -0.16 9.96 -3.88
N LYS A 56 1.13 10.01 -4.23
CA LYS A 56 1.84 8.86 -4.77
C LYS A 56 2.29 7.97 -3.61
N SER A 57 2.23 6.65 -3.81
CA SER A 57 2.80 5.68 -2.85
C SER A 57 4.30 5.90 -2.64
N ASP A 58 4.74 5.76 -1.40
CA ASP A 58 6.16 5.85 -0.99
C ASP A 58 6.99 4.67 -1.51
N ALA A 59 6.37 3.49 -1.64
CA ALA A 59 6.99 2.33 -2.25
C ALA A 59 5.98 1.50 -3.03
N ALA A 60 6.44 0.87 -4.10
CA ALA A 60 5.62 0.00 -4.94
C ALA A 60 6.46 -1.10 -5.58
N VAL A 61 5.86 -2.29 -5.76
CA VAL A 61 6.44 -3.40 -6.53
C VAL A 61 5.40 -4.02 -7.44
N ASP A 62 5.80 -4.33 -8.66
CA ASP A 62 4.96 -5.07 -9.60
C ASP A 62 4.88 -6.54 -9.17
N LEU A 63 3.66 -7.06 -9.04
CA LEU A 63 3.40 -8.41 -8.57
C LEU A 63 3.23 -9.41 -9.71
N GLY A 64 3.01 -8.95 -10.95
CA GLY A 64 2.20 -9.69 -11.92
C GLY A 64 0.78 -9.92 -11.40
N CYS A 65 -0.12 -10.51 -12.20
CA CYS A 65 -1.52 -10.75 -11.79
C CYS A 65 -1.85 -12.24 -11.58
N SER A 66 -0.86 -13.13 -11.65
CA SER A 66 -1.04 -14.59 -11.57
C SER A 66 -1.16 -15.17 -10.15
N GLY A 67 -0.96 -14.35 -9.12
CA GLY A 67 -0.78 -14.82 -7.75
C GLY A 67 0.68 -14.97 -7.35
N GLY A 68 0.92 -15.10 -6.05
CA GLY A 68 2.23 -15.35 -5.45
C GLY A 68 2.61 -14.34 -4.38
N CYS A 69 3.85 -14.46 -3.91
CA CYS A 69 4.44 -13.56 -2.93
C CYS A 69 5.58 -12.75 -3.54
N GLN A 70 5.64 -11.47 -3.20
CA GLN A 70 6.75 -10.60 -3.57
C GLN A 70 7.23 -9.80 -2.38
N ASN A 71 8.54 -9.56 -2.35
CA ASN A 71 9.17 -8.75 -1.33
C ASN A 71 9.30 -7.31 -1.82
N LEU A 72 8.97 -6.37 -0.93
CA LEU A 72 9.18 -4.95 -1.11
C LEU A 72 10.00 -4.41 0.07
N GLU A 73 11.17 -3.86 -0.24
CA GLU A 73 11.98 -3.17 0.75
C GLU A 73 11.48 -1.74 0.95
N TYR A 74 11.34 -1.34 2.21
CA TYR A 74 10.95 0.00 2.58
C TYR A 74 11.58 0.37 3.94
N LYS A 75 12.36 1.47 3.95
CA LYS A 75 13.07 1.98 5.13
C LYS A 75 13.84 0.90 5.91
N GLY A 76 14.65 0.11 5.19
CA GLY A 76 15.47 -0.95 5.78
C GLY A 76 14.70 -2.16 6.31
N LYS A 77 13.39 -2.25 6.04
CA LYS A 77 12.54 -3.41 6.35
C LYS A 77 12.03 -4.06 5.08
N THR A 78 11.96 -5.38 5.08
CA THR A 78 11.39 -6.16 3.98
C THR A 78 9.97 -6.60 4.33
N TYR A 79 9.03 -6.26 3.47
CA TYR A 79 7.63 -6.66 3.55
C TYR A 79 7.33 -7.67 2.47
N GLU A 80 6.76 -8.81 2.85
CA GLU A 80 6.27 -9.83 1.94
C GLU A 80 4.78 -9.59 1.71
N PHE A 81 4.42 -9.36 0.45
CA PHE A 81 3.05 -9.23 -0.02
C PHE A 81 2.67 -10.50 -0.76
N CYS A 82 1.68 -11.23 -0.26
CA CYS A 82 1.17 -12.44 -0.87
C CYS A 82 -0.29 -12.26 -1.30
N TYR A 83 -0.66 -12.78 -2.46
CA TYR A 83 -2.04 -12.81 -2.92
C TYR A 83 -2.31 -14.05 -3.78
N ASP A 84 -3.54 -14.52 -3.79
CA ASP A 84 -3.88 -15.77 -4.51
C ASP A 84 -3.95 -15.58 -6.02
N SER A 85 -4.68 -14.58 -6.49
CA SER A 85 -4.77 -14.24 -7.93
C SER A 85 -5.43 -12.88 -8.13
N ALA A 86 -5.28 -12.31 -9.33
CA ALA A 86 -6.03 -11.14 -9.75
C ALA A 86 -6.64 -11.34 -11.15
N SER A 87 -7.92 -11.02 -11.29
CA SER A 87 -8.63 -11.07 -12.57
C SER A 87 -9.72 -10.01 -12.61
N ASN A 88 -10.09 -9.54 -13.81
CA ASN A 88 -11.12 -8.51 -13.98
C ASN A 88 -10.91 -7.26 -13.09
N ASN A 89 -9.65 -6.87 -12.89
CA ASN A 89 -9.24 -5.73 -12.07
C ASN A 89 -9.60 -5.90 -10.58
N GLU A 90 -9.72 -7.13 -10.11
CA GLU A 90 -9.99 -7.46 -8.72
C GLU A 90 -9.06 -8.58 -8.24
N PHE A 91 -8.55 -8.44 -7.02
CA PHE A 91 -7.88 -9.54 -6.34
C PHE A 91 -8.94 -10.52 -5.84
N SER A 92 -8.71 -11.80 -6.11
CA SER A 92 -9.57 -12.91 -5.70
C SER A 92 -8.83 -13.77 -4.67
N GLY A 93 -9.54 -14.26 -3.66
CA GLY A 93 -8.95 -15.04 -2.57
C GLY A 93 -8.38 -14.16 -1.45
N GLU A 94 -7.33 -14.64 -0.78
CA GLU A 94 -6.64 -13.89 0.26
C GLU A 94 -5.56 -12.97 -0.33
N ALA A 95 -5.36 -11.82 0.32
CA ALA A 95 -4.21 -10.96 0.07
C ALA A 95 -3.69 -10.42 1.39
N THR A 96 -2.40 -10.57 1.63
CA THR A 96 -1.81 -10.43 2.96
C THR A 96 -0.45 -9.77 2.89
N ILE A 97 -0.08 -9.12 3.99
CA ILE A 97 1.23 -8.53 4.18
C ILE A 97 1.85 -9.01 5.49
N ARG A 98 3.15 -9.25 5.47
CA ARG A 98 3.93 -9.58 6.67
C ARG A 98 5.34 -8.99 6.57
N ARG A 99 5.87 -8.48 7.68
CA ARG A 99 7.29 -8.14 7.77
C ARG A 99 8.11 -9.41 7.91
N VAL A 100 9.11 -9.62 7.04
CA VAL A 100 9.85 -10.89 6.93
C VAL A 100 10.66 -11.21 8.19
N ASP A 101 11.14 -10.18 8.91
CA ASP A 101 11.93 -10.31 10.15
C ASP A 101 11.08 -10.59 11.42
N GLY A 102 9.85 -11.10 11.28
CA GLY A 102 8.99 -11.51 12.39
C GLY A 102 7.81 -10.59 12.69
N GLY A 103 7.25 -9.93 11.68
CA GLY A 103 6.01 -9.17 11.82
C GLY A 103 4.76 -10.04 11.90
N VAL A 104 3.67 -9.49 12.45
CA VAL A 104 2.34 -10.12 12.39
C VAL A 104 1.86 -10.11 10.94
N LYS A 105 1.32 -11.24 10.48
CA LYS A 105 0.63 -11.33 9.19
C LYS A 105 -0.68 -10.55 9.29
N VAL A 106 -0.87 -9.59 8.40
CA VAL A 106 -2.08 -8.78 8.30
C VAL A 106 -2.79 -9.14 6.99
N ASN A 107 -4.09 -9.42 7.08
CA ASN A 107 -4.90 -9.60 5.89
C ASN A 107 -5.36 -8.25 5.36
N ILE A 108 -5.07 -7.98 4.10
CA ILE A 108 -5.67 -6.88 3.34
C ILE A 108 -7.01 -7.35 2.76
N VAL A 109 -7.09 -8.61 2.34
CA VAL A 109 -8.32 -9.27 1.91
C VAL A 109 -8.47 -10.53 2.76
N PRO A 110 -9.62 -10.72 3.44
CA PRO A 110 -10.87 -9.93 3.32
C PRO A 110 -10.97 -8.73 4.29
N ASP A 111 -9.98 -8.51 5.17
CA ASP A 111 -10.17 -7.67 6.35
C ASP A 111 -9.94 -6.16 6.14
N GLY A 112 -9.51 -5.75 4.95
CA GLY A 112 -9.23 -4.36 4.59
C GLY A 112 -10.39 -3.66 3.91
N GLU A 113 -10.09 -2.46 3.40
CA GLU A 113 -11.00 -1.63 2.62
C GLU A 113 -10.80 -1.88 1.12
N LYS A 114 -11.87 -1.66 0.34
CA LYS A 114 -11.86 -1.78 -1.12
C LYS A 114 -12.40 -0.50 -1.74
N GLU A 115 -11.63 0.08 -2.66
CA GLU A 115 -12.02 1.25 -3.43
C GLU A 115 -11.90 0.94 -4.92
N LYS A 116 -12.89 1.35 -5.72
CA LYS A 116 -12.82 1.33 -7.18
C LYS A 116 -12.58 2.74 -7.69
N TRP A 117 -11.74 2.88 -8.69
CA TRP A 117 -11.41 4.17 -9.27
C TRP A 117 -11.39 4.09 -10.79
N ARG A 118 -11.62 5.25 -11.42
CA ARG A 118 -11.58 5.40 -12.87
C ARG A 118 -11.03 6.77 -13.22
N PHE A 119 -10.08 6.79 -14.13
CA PHE A 119 -9.58 7.99 -14.79
C PHE A 119 -9.89 7.90 -16.27
N VAL A 120 -10.48 8.95 -16.83
CA VAL A 120 -10.75 9.06 -18.27
C VAL A 120 -10.00 10.27 -18.79
N GLY A 121 -8.88 10.01 -19.47
CA GLY A 121 -8.17 11.00 -20.28
C GLY A 121 -8.68 10.97 -21.72
N GLY A 122 -8.48 12.06 -22.47
CA GLY A 122 -9.01 12.18 -23.84
C GLY A 122 -8.56 11.10 -24.82
N ILE A 123 -7.43 10.42 -24.55
CA ILE A 123 -6.85 9.37 -25.43
C ILE A 123 -6.61 8.03 -24.71
N SER A 124 -6.76 7.98 -23.38
CA SER A 124 -6.56 6.78 -22.58
C SER A 124 -7.48 6.81 -21.37
N SER A 125 -7.91 5.64 -20.93
CA SER A 125 -8.61 5.52 -19.65
C SER A 125 -7.95 4.45 -18.80
N ILE A 126 -8.04 4.62 -17.49
CA ILE A 126 -7.56 3.65 -16.51
C ILE A 126 -8.71 3.37 -15.58
N GLU A 127 -9.00 2.09 -15.36
CA GLU A 127 -9.93 1.64 -14.32
C GLU A 127 -9.16 0.75 -13.37
N GLY A 128 -9.41 0.85 -12.07
CA GLY A 128 -8.71 0.00 -11.14
C GLY A 128 -9.48 -0.24 -9.84
N THR A 129 -9.02 -1.24 -9.13
CA THR A 129 -9.45 -1.53 -7.76
C THR A 129 -8.23 -1.46 -6.86
N ARG A 130 -8.39 -0.76 -5.73
CA ARG A 130 -7.45 -0.78 -4.62
C ARG A 130 -8.05 -1.57 -3.47
N GLN A 131 -7.25 -2.40 -2.83
CA GLN A 131 -7.56 -3.05 -1.56
C GLN A 131 -6.46 -2.72 -0.56
N TYR A 132 -6.79 -2.21 0.62
CA TYR A 132 -5.79 -1.67 1.55
C TYR A 132 -6.18 -1.82 3.02
N ARG A 133 -5.19 -1.71 3.91
CA ARG A 133 -5.38 -1.47 5.34
C ARG A 133 -4.47 -0.35 5.82
N SER A 134 -5.04 0.52 6.63
CA SER A 134 -4.36 1.62 7.33
C SER A 134 -4.11 1.27 8.79
N ASN A 135 -3.51 2.20 9.55
CA ASN A 135 -3.22 2.07 10.98
C ASN A 135 -2.25 0.93 11.30
N ILE A 136 -1.36 0.59 10.35
CA ILE A 136 -0.28 -0.38 10.55
C ILE A 136 0.98 0.42 10.86
N GLY A 137 1.68 0.13 11.95
CA GLY A 137 2.86 0.92 12.34
C GLY A 137 3.91 1.03 11.22
N CYS A 138 4.25 2.27 10.84
CA CYS A 138 5.31 2.50 9.86
C CYS A 138 6.69 2.14 10.42
N PRO A 139 7.60 1.64 9.58
CA PRO A 139 9.00 1.54 9.94
C PRO A 139 9.59 2.94 10.10
N SER A 140 10.30 3.19 11.19
CA SER A 140 11.16 4.37 11.32
C SER A 140 12.34 4.24 10.36
N ALA A 141 12.69 5.34 9.70
CA ALA A 141 13.88 5.43 8.85
C ALA A 141 15.18 5.27 9.64
#